data_AF-A0A3B8HNE9-F1
#
_entry.id   AF-A0A3B8HNE9-F1
#
_cell.length_a   1.000
_cell.length_b   1.000
_cell.length_c   1.000
_cell.angle_alpha   90.00
_cell.angle_beta   90.00
_cell.angle_gamma   90.00
#
_symmetry.space_group_name_H-M   'P 1'
#
loop_
_entity.id
_entity.type
_entity.pdbx_description
1 polymer ?
#
loop_
_entity_poly.entity_id
_entity_poly.type
_entity_poly.pdbx_seq_one_letter_code
_entity_poly.pdbx_strand_id
1 'polypeptide(L)'
;MAAVSKPSELLKITHLPPKTGWMDTPVVFRKGNFSYPAKKKSLDVVGMPYGRDWSPMDDDWKLPDNWKQIVMEGLRERLEKFRSLRLFMDICVRCGACADKC
;
A
#
# COMPACT_ATOMS: atom_id res chain seq x y z
N MET A 1 9.88 23.58 -5.69
CA MET A 1 8.40 23.72 -5.56
C MET A 1 7.76 22.63 -6.40
N ALA A 2 6.67 22.02 -5.93
CA ALA A 2 5.93 21.06 -6.76
C ALA A 2 5.39 21.79 -8.01
N ALA A 3 5.49 21.17 -9.18
CA ALA A 3 4.91 21.73 -10.39
C ALA A 3 3.38 21.70 -10.27
N VAL A 4 2.77 22.84 -9.99
CA VAL A 4 1.31 22.97 -9.88
C VAL A 4 0.72 22.90 -11.28
N SER A 5 -0.19 21.96 -11.51
CA SER A 5 -0.91 21.83 -12.78
C SER A 5 -1.68 23.11 -13.11
N LYS A 6 -1.84 23.41 -14.41
CA LYS A 6 -2.61 24.58 -14.86
C LYS A 6 -4.06 24.49 -14.36
N PRO A 7 -4.71 25.62 -14.00
CA PRO A 7 -6.10 25.62 -13.53
C PRO A 7 -7.07 24.89 -14.46
N SER A 8 -6.89 25.02 -15.79
CA SER A 8 -7.71 24.34 -16.80
C SER A 8 -7.62 22.81 -16.76
N GLU A 9 -6.49 22.25 -16.33
CA GLU A 9 -6.32 20.79 -16.17
C GLU A 9 -6.95 20.30 -14.87
N LEU A 10 -6.91 21.11 -13.81
CA LEU A 10 -7.51 20.77 -12.52
C LEU A 10 -9.05 20.70 -12.58
N LEU A 11 -9.67 21.44 -13.49
CA LEU A 11 -11.13 21.45 -13.70
C LEU A 11 -11.64 20.21 -14.46
N LYS A 12 -10.75 19.39 -15.06
CA LYS A 12 -11.12 18.16 -15.77
C LYS A 12 -11.38 17.00 -14.80
N ILE A 13 -12.43 17.12 -13.99
CA ILE A 13 -12.83 16.10 -13.02
C ILE A 13 -14.02 15.32 -13.60
N THR A 14 -13.91 13.99 -13.63
CA THR A 14 -15.02 13.10 -13.99
C THR A 14 -15.53 12.44 -12.72
N HIS A 15 -16.81 12.65 -12.39
CA HIS A 15 -17.47 12.06 -11.22
C HIS A 15 -18.12 10.71 -11.51
N LEU A 16 -17.95 10.18 -12.72
CA LEU A 16 -18.46 8.86 -13.10
C LEU A 16 -17.50 7.78 -12.61
N PRO A 17 -18.00 6.75 -11.92
CA PRO A 17 -17.17 5.60 -11.57
C PRO A 17 -16.72 4.86 -12.83
N PRO A 18 -15.62 4.09 -12.75
CA PRO A 18 -15.22 3.20 -13.82
C PRO A 18 -16.34 2.19 -14.13
N LYS A 19 -16.48 1.81 -15.40
CA LYS A 19 -17.44 0.78 -15.83
C LYS A 19 -17.00 -0.64 -15.47
N THR A 20 -15.71 -0.81 -15.18
CA THR A 20 -15.06 -2.06 -14.83
C THR A 20 -15.19 -2.37 -13.34
N GLY A 21 -15.09 -3.65 -12.98
CA GLY A 21 -14.99 -4.07 -11.59
C GLY A 21 -13.75 -3.46 -10.92
N TRP A 22 -13.76 -3.38 -9.59
CA TRP A 22 -12.65 -2.78 -8.84
C TRP A 22 -11.33 -3.55 -9.04
N MET A 23 -11.38 -4.87 -9.24
CA MET A 23 -10.21 -5.71 -9.54
C MET A 23 -9.64 -5.49 -10.94
N ASP A 24 -10.50 -5.07 -11.89
CA ASP A 24 -10.14 -4.89 -13.29
C ASP A 24 -9.77 -3.44 -13.62
N THR A 25 -9.95 -2.52 -12.66
CA THR A 25 -9.64 -1.11 -12.84
C THR A 25 -8.21 -0.84 -12.37
N PRO A 26 -7.25 -0.55 -13.26
CA PRO A 26 -5.85 -0.39 -12.87
C PRO A 26 -5.63 0.91 -12.08
N VAL A 27 -4.83 0.82 -11.02
CA VAL A 27 -4.37 2.00 -10.28
C VAL A 27 -3.27 2.70 -11.08
N VAL A 28 -3.47 3.98 -11.38
CA VAL A 28 -2.46 4.79 -12.09
C VAL A 28 -1.56 5.48 -11.06
N PHE A 29 -0.30 5.06 -10.95
CA PHE A 29 0.69 5.75 -10.13
C PHE A 29 1.08 7.09 -10.77
N ARG A 30 0.97 8.18 -10.00
CA ARG A 30 1.36 9.54 -10.40
C ARG A 30 2.20 10.13 -9.29
N LYS A 31 3.19 10.94 -9.64
CA LYS A 31 4.02 11.61 -8.64
C LYS A 31 3.13 12.39 -7.66
N GLY A 32 3.17 12.00 -6.38
CA GLY A 32 2.37 12.63 -5.32
C GLY A 32 1.01 11.99 -5.05
N ASN A 33 0.66 10.86 -5.68
CA ASN A 33 -0.57 10.12 -5.39
C ASN A 33 -0.37 8.82 -4.59
N PHE A 34 0.83 8.61 -4.05
CA PHE A 34 1.19 7.43 -3.27
C PHE A 34 2.04 7.83 -2.06
N SER A 35 2.04 6.97 -1.04
CA SER A 35 2.91 7.12 0.12
C SER A 35 4.35 6.77 -0.24
N TYR A 36 5.27 7.70 0.01
CA TYR A 36 6.69 7.48 -0.26
C TYR A 36 7.34 6.65 0.85
N PRO A 37 8.28 5.73 0.50
CA PRO A 37 9.01 4.98 1.50
C PRO A 37 9.94 5.87 2.32
N ALA A 38 10.22 5.44 3.55
CA ALA A 38 11.18 6.10 4.41
C ALA A 38 12.59 6.00 3.79
N LYS A 39 13.38 7.07 3.94
CA LYS A 39 14.77 7.11 3.45
C LYS A 39 15.61 6.08 4.20
N LYS A 40 16.50 5.36 3.50
CA LYS A 40 17.39 4.35 4.10
C LYS A 40 18.13 4.88 5.34
N LYS A 41 18.72 6.08 5.25
CA LYS A 41 19.40 6.72 6.39
C LYS A 41 18.55 6.82 7.67
N SER A 42 17.24 7.01 7.55
CA SER A 42 16.33 7.13 8.69
C SER A 42 15.98 5.75 9.24
N LEU A 43 15.88 4.74 8.37
CA LEU A 43 15.66 3.35 8.75
C LEU A 43 16.89 2.76 9.47
N ASP A 44 18.10 3.08 9.00
CA ASP A 44 19.34 2.63 9.60
C ASP A 44 19.52 3.18 11.02
N VAL A 45 19.14 4.45 11.26
CA VAL A 45 19.22 5.09 12.58
C VAL A 45 18.36 4.37 13.62
N VAL A 46 17.19 3.87 13.24
CA VAL A 46 16.29 3.13 14.15
C VAL A 46 16.55 1.62 14.15
N GLY A 47 17.59 1.16 13.43
CA GLY A 47 17.91 -0.26 13.30
C GLY A 47 16.79 -1.08 12.65
N MET A 48 16.00 -0.47 11.75
CA MET A 48 14.88 -1.16 11.11
C MET A 48 15.43 -2.32 10.25
N PRO A 49 14.87 -3.54 10.37
CA PRO A 49 15.25 -4.63 9.49
C PRO A 49 14.94 -4.27 8.03
N TYR A 50 15.81 -4.66 7.12
CA TYR A 50 15.64 -4.50 5.68
C TYR A 50 15.52 -3.04 5.18
N GLY A 51 16.30 -2.12 5.79
CA GLY A 51 16.45 -0.74 5.34
C GLY A 51 17.06 -0.65 3.93
N ARG A 52 16.28 -0.21 2.95
CA ARG A 52 16.71 -0.12 1.55
C ARG A 52 16.10 1.09 0.83
N ASP A 53 16.78 1.55 -0.21
CA ASP A 53 16.26 2.56 -1.12
C ASP A 53 15.48 1.90 -2.26
N TRP A 54 14.19 2.23 -2.35
CA TRP A 54 13.25 1.80 -3.36
C TRP A 54 12.16 2.88 -3.54
N SER A 55 11.40 2.79 -4.63
CA SER A 55 10.25 3.66 -4.91
C SER A 55 9.10 2.83 -5.51
N PRO A 56 7.81 3.17 -5.24
CA PRO A 56 6.67 2.54 -5.92
C PRO A 56 6.67 2.71 -7.44
N MET A 57 7.48 3.65 -7.96
CA MET A 57 7.68 3.88 -9.40
C MET A 57 8.79 3.04 -10.01
N ASP A 58 9.56 2.31 -9.19
CA ASP A 58 10.61 1.41 -9.69
C ASP A 58 9.98 0.08 -10.10
N ASP A 59 10.45 -0.50 -11.22
CA ASP A 59 10.01 -1.83 -11.67
C ASP A 59 10.46 -2.94 -10.71
N ASP A 60 11.62 -2.75 -10.06
CA ASP A 60 12.16 -3.66 -9.06
C ASP A 60 12.23 -2.98 -7.68
N TRP A 61 11.46 -3.51 -6.73
CA TRP A 61 11.43 -3.04 -5.34
C TRP A 61 12.54 -3.65 -4.49
N LYS A 62 13.44 -4.42 -5.10
CA LYS A 62 14.55 -5.12 -4.46
C LYS A 62 14.03 -5.91 -3.28
N LEU A 63 13.07 -6.79 -3.52
CA LEU A 63 12.54 -7.70 -2.50
C LEU A 63 13.35 -9.01 -2.54
N PRO A 64 13.46 -9.75 -1.43
CA PRO A 64 14.02 -11.10 -1.50
C PRO A 64 13.16 -11.98 -2.41
N ASP A 65 13.74 -12.92 -3.14
CA ASP A 65 12.99 -13.78 -4.08
C ASP A 65 11.81 -14.51 -3.41
N ASN A 66 11.97 -14.84 -2.12
CA ASN A 66 10.97 -15.50 -1.30
C ASN A 66 10.10 -14.54 -0.44
N TRP A 67 10.05 -13.23 -0.77
CA TRP A 67 9.32 -12.23 0.02
C TRP A 67 7.88 -12.63 0.34
N LYS A 68 7.18 -13.23 -0.63
CA LYS A 68 5.79 -13.66 -0.49
C LYS A 68 5.67 -14.75 0.57
N GLN A 69 6.59 -15.70 0.58
CA GLN A 69 6.62 -16.77 1.57
C GLN A 69 6.90 -16.21 2.97
N ILE A 70 7.88 -15.32 3.10
CA ILE A 70 8.22 -14.65 4.37
C ILE A 70 6.99 -13.96 4.97
N VAL A 71 6.25 -13.19 4.16
CA VAL A 71 5.06 -12.45 4.62
C VAL A 71 3.93 -13.42 5.02
N MET A 72 3.67 -14.43 4.19
CA MET A 72 2.58 -15.37 4.43
C MET A 72 2.83 -16.24 5.68
N GLU A 73 4.06 -16.71 5.88
CA GLU A 73 4.42 -17.48 7.07
C GLU A 73 4.36 -16.61 8.32
N GLY A 74 4.97 -15.41 8.28
CA GLY A 74 4.94 -14.50 9.41
C GLY A 74 3.51 -14.10 9.82
N LEU A 75 2.61 -13.93 8.85
CA LEU A 75 1.20 -13.68 9.15
C LEU A 75 0.51 -14.90 9.75
N ARG A 76 0.75 -16.11 9.21
CA ARG A 76 0.19 -17.36 9.74
C ARG A 76 0.57 -17.56 11.21
N GLU A 77 1.86 -17.47 11.54
CA GLU A 77 2.36 -17.58 12.91
C GLU A 77 1.67 -16.61 13.87
N ARG A 78 1.45 -15.36 13.44
CA ARG A 78 0.78 -14.33 14.25
C ARG A 78 -0.71 -14.61 14.44
N LEU A 79 -1.37 -15.14 13.42
CA LEU A 79 -2.79 -15.54 13.51
C LEU A 79 -2.99 -16.74 14.43
N GLU A 80 -2.06 -17.70 14.44
CA GLU A 80 -2.09 -18.84 15.37
C GLU A 80 -1.79 -18.41 16.81
N LYS A 81 -0.83 -17.51 16.99
CA LYS A 81 -0.41 -17.03 18.32
C LYS A 81 -1.40 -16.05 18.95
N PHE A 82 -2.02 -15.17 18.17
CA PHE A 82 -2.82 -14.06 18.69
C PHE A 82 -4.28 -14.14 18.25
N ARG A 83 -5.15 -14.61 19.17
CA ARG A 83 -6.60 -14.68 18.95
C ARG A 83 -7.21 -13.31 18.60
N SER A 84 -6.72 -12.22 19.18
CA SER A 84 -7.22 -10.86 18.88
C SER A 84 -6.98 -10.48 17.42
N LEU A 85 -5.79 -10.77 16.88
CA LEU A 85 -5.48 -10.55 15.47
C LEU A 85 -6.35 -11.42 14.58
N ARG A 86 -6.49 -12.71 14.91
CA ARG A 86 -7.35 -13.63 14.15
C ARG A 86 -8.80 -13.16 14.09
N LEU A 87 -9.38 -12.79 15.24
CA LEU A 87 -10.73 -12.25 15.31
C LEU A 87 -10.86 -10.92 14.55
N PHE A 88 -9.87 -10.02 14.65
CA PHE A 88 -9.89 -8.77 13.91
C PHE A 88 -9.95 -9.02 12.40
N MET A 89 -9.12 -9.94 11.89
CA MET A 89 -9.12 -10.31 10.47
C MET A 89 -10.44 -10.99 10.06
N ASP A 90 -10.97 -11.92 10.87
CA ASP A 90 -12.24 -12.60 10.59
C ASP A 90 -13.44 -11.63 10.57
N ILE A 91 -13.43 -10.64 11.46
CA ILE A 91 -14.52 -9.67 11.60
C ILE A 91 -14.40 -8.56 10.55
N CYS A 92 -13.22 -7.98 10.32
CA CYS A 92 -13.02 -6.89 9.34
C CYS A 92 -13.38 -7.36 7.91
N VAL A 93 -13.06 -8.62 7.55
CA VAL A 93 -13.41 -9.19 6.24
C VAL A 93 -14.93 -9.40 6.10
N ARG A 94 -15.67 -9.60 7.21
CA ARG A 94 -17.12 -9.82 7.19
C ARG A 94 -17.94 -8.54 7.31
N CYS A 95 -17.48 -7.55 8.07
CA CYS A 95 -18.26 -6.35 8.32
C CYS A 95 -18.03 -5.25 7.27
N GLY A 96 -16.92 -5.28 6.52
CA GLY A 96 -16.61 -4.25 5.53
C GLY A 96 -16.46 -2.84 6.12
N ALA A 97 -16.49 -2.68 7.44
CA ALA A 97 -16.38 -1.38 8.10
C ALA A 97 -15.04 -0.69 7.79
N CYS A 98 -14.01 -1.49 7.50
CA CYS A 98 -12.69 -1.04 7.07
C CYS A 98 -12.70 -0.45 5.63
N ALA A 99 -13.72 -0.75 4.81
CA ALA A 99 -13.89 -0.23 3.44
C ALA A 99 -15.01 0.83 3.32
N ASP A 100 -15.96 0.87 4.27
CA ASP A 100 -17.07 1.84 4.31
C ASP A 100 -16.73 3.10 5.13
N LYS A 101 -15.83 3.00 6.14
CA LYS A 101 -15.53 4.11 7.08
C LYS A 101 -14.05 4.51 7.13
N CYS A 102 -13.25 4.13 6.14
CA CYS A 102 -11.85 4.56 6.02
C CYS A 102 -11.69 5.54 4.87
#